data_AF-A0A3E0VJH3-F1
#
_entry.id   AF-A0A3E0VJH3-F1
#
_cell.length_a   1.000
_cell.length_b   1.000
_cell.length_c   1.000
_cell.angle_alpha   90.00
_cell.angle_beta   90.00
_cell.angle_gamma   90.00
#
_symmetry.space_group_name_H-M   'P 1'
#
loop_
_entity.id
_entity.type
_entity.pdbx_description
1 polymer ?
#
loop_
_entity_poly.entity_id
_entity_poly.type
_entity_poly.pdbx_seq_one_letter_code
_entity_poly.pdbx_strand_id
1 'polypeptide(L)'
;MAQADVTLSEIRRRLIGADDAERAGDDLLARRLRDEALLLTSAAQSPEPGPERDAAEHDATERDEPRAPAGNGSTSALQSVVDRGHRLAKRPALRRDDVRKLSGSRDEGKRVMGLAIIQKRPELGSIETLVEAVSGSRSTFEVHQGLVAARAAVDARTLDDDELAALREAIRVPLAAGRICGDESIHLARQLLEP
;
A
#
# COMPACT_ATOMS: atom_id res chain seq x y z
N MET A 1 9.19 -7.61 -35.53
CA MET A 1 9.83 -6.98 -34.36
C MET A 1 9.98 -5.46 -34.56
N ALA A 2 8.87 -4.73 -34.78
CA ALA A 2 8.95 -3.27 -35.02
C ALA A 2 7.94 -2.45 -34.21
N GLN A 3 6.85 -3.07 -33.74
CA GLN A 3 5.75 -2.33 -33.11
C GLN A 3 5.99 -2.08 -31.61
N ALA A 4 6.58 -3.04 -30.90
CA ALA A 4 6.85 -2.91 -29.46
C ALA A 4 7.92 -1.86 -29.13
N ASP A 5 8.99 -1.75 -29.94
CA ASP A 5 10.06 -0.77 -29.72
C ASP A 5 9.62 0.67 -29.99
N VAL A 6 8.69 0.85 -30.94
CA VAL A 6 8.07 2.14 -31.24
C VAL A 6 7.16 2.57 -30.08
N THR A 7 6.34 1.65 -29.54
CA THR A 7 5.46 1.94 -28.41
C THR A 7 6.23 2.28 -27.12
N LEU A 8 7.35 1.59 -26.84
CA LEU A 8 8.17 1.89 -25.67
C LEU A 8 8.84 3.27 -25.77
N SER A 9 9.28 3.65 -26.97
CA SER A 9 9.87 4.97 -27.23
C SER A 9 8.86 6.10 -27.05
N GLU A 10 7.60 5.88 -27.45
CA GLU A 10 6.51 6.83 -27.27
C GLU A 10 6.08 6.98 -25.80
N ILE A 11 5.97 5.87 -25.06
CA ILE A 11 5.71 5.88 -23.62
C ILE A 11 6.79 6.70 -22.91
N ARG A 12 8.07 6.45 -23.20
CA ARG A 12 9.19 7.18 -22.59
C ARG A 12 9.13 8.69 -22.90
N ARG A 13 8.80 9.07 -24.13
CA ARG A 13 8.67 10.47 -24.53
C ARG A 13 7.57 11.19 -23.73
N ARG A 14 6.42 10.54 -23.50
CA ARG A 14 5.30 11.13 -22.74
C ARG A 14 5.65 11.31 -21.26
N LEU A 15 6.36 10.35 -20.67
CA LEU A 15 6.81 10.45 -19.28
C LEU A 15 7.84 11.58 -19.07
N ILE A 16 8.80 11.74 -19.99
CA ILE A 16 9.77 12.86 -19.94
C ILE A 16 9.04 14.20 -20.03
N GLY A 17 8.07 14.33 -20.95
CA GLY A 17 7.28 15.56 -21.06
C GLY A 17 6.43 15.86 -19.83
N ALA A 18 5.95 14.84 -19.12
CA ALA A 18 5.19 15.02 -17.88
C ALA A 18 6.06 15.60 -16.76
N ASP A 19 7.30 15.13 -16.64
CA ASP A 19 8.24 15.62 -15.62
C ASP A 19 8.68 17.06 -15.91
N ASP A 20 8.84 17.43 -17.19
CA ASP A 20 9.16 18.80 -17.58
C ASP A 20 7.97 19.75 -17.34
N ALA A 21 6.73 19.30 -17.57
CA ALA A 21 5.52 20.07 -17.25
C ALA A 21 5.36 20.28 -15.73
N GLU A 22 5.67 19.27 -14.91
CA GLU A 22 5.65 19.36 -13.44
C GLU A 22 6.70 20.34 -12.92
N ARG A 23 7.91 20.35 -13.51
CA ARG A 23 8.94 21.37 -13.18
C ARG A 23 8.52 22.78 -13.56
N ALA A 24 7.69 22.92 -14.60
CA ALA A 24 7.12 24.21 -15.00
C ALA A 24 5.90 24.63 -14.18
N GLY A 25 5.42 23.78 -13.26
CA GLY A 25 4.22 24.02 -12.44
C GLY A 25 2.90 23.81 -13.18
N ASP A 26 2.91 23.16 -14.35
CA ASP A 26 1.71 22.81 -15.11
C ASP A 26 1.25 21.39 -14.76
N ASP A 27 0.62 21.29 -13.58
CA ASP A 27 0.14 20.03 -13.02
C ASP A 27 -0.93 19.34 -13.90
N LEU A 28 -1.71 20.12 -14.65
CA LEU A 28 -2.75 19.58 -15.54
C LEU A 28 -2.13 18.93 -16.77
N LEU A 29 -1.13 19.56 -17.38
CA LEU A 29 -0.40 18.99 -18.50
C LEU A 29 0.39 17.74 -18.08
N ALA A 30 1.04 17.78 -16.90
CA ALA A 30 1.77 16.63 -16.36
C ALA A 30 0.86 15.40 -16.16
N ARG A 31 -0.33 15.60 -15.59
CA ARG A 31 -1.33 14.52 -15.41
C ARG A 31 -1.80 13.94 -16.74
N ARG A 32 -2.13 14.81 -17.70
CA ARG A 32 -2.58 14.36 -19.03
C ARG A 32 -1.53 13.49 -19.72
N LEU A 33 -0.26 13.90 -19.68
CA LEU A 33 0.84 13.15 -20.30
C LEU A 33 1.08 11.79 -19.63
N ARG A 34 0.86 11.69 -18.32
CA ARG A 34 0.91 10.42 -17.56
C ARG A 34 -0.26 9.50 -17.93
N ASP A 35 -1.47 10.03 -18.03
CA ASP A 35 -2.66 9.26 -18.45
C ASP A 35 -2.49 8.70 -19.87
N GLU A 36 -1.93 9.50 -20.79
CA GLU A 36 -1.65 9.06 -22.16
C GLU A 36 -0.56 7.96 -22.22
N ALA A 37 0.47 8.03 -21.37
CA ALA A 37 1.48 6.98 -21.25
C ALA A 37 0.91 5.66 -20.70
N LEU A 38 -0.03 5.74 -19.76
CA LEU A 38 -0.75 4.58 -19.22
C LEU A 38 -1.63 3.90 -20.29
N LEU A 39 -2.34 4.68 -21.11
CA LEU A 39 -3.14 4.14 -22.21
C LEU A 39 -2.27 3.38 -23.23
N LEU A 40 -1.13 3.94 -23.61
CA LEU A 40 -0.17 3.26 -24.52
C LEU A 40 0.40 1.97 -23.92
N THR A 41 0.60 1.94 -22.60
CA THR A 41 1.06 0.74 -21.89
C THR A 41 -0.02 -0.35 -21.87
N SER A 42 -1.28 0.02 -21.66
CA SER A 42 -2.41 -0.93 -21.68
C SER A 42 -2.66 -1.52 -23.07
N ALA A 43 -2.49 -0.72 -24.13
CA ALA A 43 -2.61 -1.17 -25.51
C ALA A 43 -1.50 -2.15 -25.91
N ALA A 44 -0.29 -2.02 -25.33
CA ALA A 44 0.81 -2.95 -25.55
C ALA A 44 0.64 -4.29 -24.80
N GLN A 45 -0.23 -4.35 -23.78
CA GLN A 45 -0.41 -5.51 -22.89
C GLN A 45 -1.60 -6.41 -23.24
N SER A 46 -2.26 -6.21 -24.39
CA SER A 46 -3.33 -7.12 -24.85
C SER A 46 -2.80 -8.11 -25.89
N PRO A 47 -2.39 -9.34 -25.51
CA PRO A 47 -2.35 -10.45 -26.45
C PRO A 47 -3.77 -11.00 -26.62
N GLU A 48 -4.23 -11.07 -27.88
CA GLU A 48 -5.46 -11.76 -28.32
C GLU A 48 -5.59 -13.17 -27.69
N PRO A 49 -6.80 -13.62 -27.28
CA PRO A 49 -6.97 -14.94 -26.69
C PRO A 49 -7.13 -16.00 -27.82
N GLY A 50 -6.14 -16.88 -27.97
CA GLY A 50 -6.27 -18.12 -28.73
C GLY A 50 -6.70 -19.29 -27.82
N PRO A 51 -7.47 -20.28 -28.31
CA PRO A 51 -8.07 -21.31 -27.47
C PRO A 51 -7.20 -22.59 -27.34
N GLU A 52 -7.41 -23.30 -26.21
CA GLU A 52 -7.06 -24.70 -25.89
C GLU A 52 -5.57 -25.10 -25.73
N ARG A 53 -5.17 -25.61 -24.55
CA ARG A 53 -5.01 -27.06 -24.27
C ARG A 53 -4.36 -27.34 -22.91
N ASP A 54 -4.68 -28.53 -22.42
CA ASP A 54 -4.46 -29.09 -21.07
C ASP A 54 -3.01 -29.39 -20.66
N ALA A 55 -2.92 -29.67 -19.35
CA ALA A 55 -2.01 -30.60 -18.67
C ALA A 55 -0.71 -30.04 -18.04
N ALA A 56 -0.75 -30.04 -16.70
CA ALA A 56 0.22 -30.67 -15.80
C ALA A 56 1.70 -30.20 -15.81
N GLU A 57 2.02 -29.52 -14.71
CA GLU A 57 3.08 -29.88 -13.74
C GLU A 57 4.57 -29.56 -14.03
N HIS A 58 5.18 -29.07 -12.95
CA HIS A 58 6.61 -28.97 -12.62
C HIS A 58 7.46 -27.80 -13.15
N ASP A 59 7.62 -26.85 -12.23
CA ASP A 59 8.88 -26.50 -11.57
C ASP A 59 9.74 -25.37 -12.15
N ALA A 60 10.21 -24.57 -11.19
CA ALA A 60 11.27 -23.58 -11.20
C ALA A 60 11.68 -22.95 -12.53
N THR A 61 11.32 -21.67 -12.71
CA THR A 61 12.29 -20.68 -13.16
C THR A 61 12.01 -19.35 -12.48
N GLU A 62 12.90 -19.00 -11.54
CA GLU A 62 13.22 -17.62 -11.22
C GLU A 62 13.35 -16.82 -12.51
N ARG A 63 12.48 -15.81 -12.67
CA ARG A 63 12.75 -14.69 -13.55
C ARG A 63 12.42 -13.43 -12.80
N ASP A 64 13.49 -12.85 -12.27
CA ASP A 64 13.70 -11.43 -11.98
C ASP A 64 12.52 -10.55 -12.43
N GLU A 65 11.61 -10.30 -11.49
CA GLU A 65 10.83 -9.10 -11.55
C GLU A 65 11.79 -7.93 -11.36
N PRO A 66 11.85 -6.94 -12.26
CA PRO A 66 12.64 -5.75 -12.02
C PRO A 66 12.07 -5.06 -10.77
N ARG A 67 12.82 -5.16 -9.67
CA ARG A 67 12.60 -4.43 -8.43
C ARG A 67 12.55 -2.95 -8.78
N ALA A 68 11.33 -2.42 -8.93
CA ALA A 68 11.12 -1.02 -9.22
C ALA A 68 11.84 -0.18 -8.13
N PRO A 69 12.65 0.82 -8.51
CA PRO A 69 13.33 1.65 -7.53
C PRO A 69 12.27 2.38 -6.68
N ALA A 70 12.39 2.20 -5.37
CA ALA A 70 11.61 2.92 -4.38
C ALA A 70 11.88 4.42 -4.50
N GLY A 71 10.79 5.21 -4.53
CA GLY A 71 10.85 6.66 -4.48
C GLY A 71 9.65 7.29 -5.18
N ASN A 72 8.60 7.58 -4.41
CA ASN A 72 7.48 8.48 -4.74
C ASN A 72 6.31 7.91 -5.58
N GLY A 73 6.55 7.13 -6.64
CA GLY A 73 5.45 6.57 -7.46
C GLY A 73 4.61 5.48 -6.76
N SER A 74 5.25 4.66 -5.93
CA SER A 74 4.56 3.60 -5.15
C SER A 74 3.75 4.18 -3.99
N THR A 75 4.27 5.21 -3.33
CA THR A 75 3.60 5.85 -2.18
C THR A 75 2.33 6.59 -2.58
N SER A 76 2.29 7.27 -3.74
CA SER A 76 1.07 7.95 -4.22
C SER A 76 -0.04 6.96 -4.60
N ALA A 77 0.33 5.82 -5.18
CA ALA A 77 -0.58 4.71 -5.44
C ALA A 77 -1.14 4.13 -4.13
N LEU A 78 -0.29 3.89 -3.12
CA LEU A 78 -0.73 3.42 -1.80
C LEU A 78 -1.56 4.48 -1.05
N GLN A 79 -1.28 5.77 -1.24
CA GLN A 79 -2.11 6.83 -0.67
C GLN A 79 -3.52 6.82 -1.28
N SER A 80 -3.64 6.58 -2.58
CA SER A 80 -4.96 6.42 -3.23
C SER A 80 -5.73 5.21 -2.68
N VAL A 81 -5.02 4.17 -2.25
CA VAL A 81 -5.58 3.01 -1.56
C VAL A 81 -6.05 3.37 -0.15
N VAL A 82 -5.29 4.16 0.60
CA VAL A 82 -5.70 4.69 1.92
C VAL A 82 -7.00 5.49 1.78
N ASP A 83 -7.06 6.43 0.83
CA ASP A 83 -8.25 7.26 0.62
C ASP A 83 -9.47 6.41 0.25
N ARG A 84 -9.26 5.32 -0.52
CA ARG A 84 -10.30 4.35 -0.84
C ARG A 84 -10.77 3.59 0.40
N GLY A 85 -9.85 3.18 1.27
CA GLY A 85 -10.16 2.57 2.56
C GLY A 85 -10.99 3.49 3.46
N HIS A 86 -10.61 4.77 3.56
CA HIS A 86 -11.40 5.77 4.31
C HIS A 86 -12.81 5.95 3.75
N ARG A 87 -12.98 5.91 2.41
CA ARG A 87 -14.32 5.95 1.79
C ARG A 87 -15.11 4.68 2.07
N LEU A 88 -14.48 3.50 2.01
CA LEU A 88 -15.12 2.22 2.31
C LEU A 88 -15.60 2.13 3.76
N ALA A 89 -14.84 2.70 4.71
CA ALA A 89 -15.22 2.74 6.11
C ALA A 89 -16.58 3.40 6.36
N LYS A 90 -17.02 4.32 5.48
CA LYS A 90 -18.34 4.97 5.57
C LYS A 90 -19.51 4.01 5.28
N ARG A 91 -19.25 2.80 4.77
CA ARG A 91 -20.30 1.83 4.43
C ARG A 91 -20.80 1.13 5.71
N PRO A 92 -22.11 1.20 6.03
CA PRO A 92 -22.66 0.60 7.25
C PRO A 92 -22.63 -0.94 7.23
N ALA A 93 -22.56 -1.56 6.05
CA ALA A 93 -22.51 -3.01 5.88
C ALA A 93 -21.13 -3.63 6.16
N LEU A 94 -20.08 -2.84 6.31
CA LEU A 94 -18.71 -3.34 6.52
C LEU A 94 -18.59 -4.05 7.87
N ARG A 95 -17.91 -5.20 7.90
CA ARG A 95 -17.73 -6.05 9.09
C ARG A 95 -16.25 -6.31 9.40
N ARG A 96 -15.97 -6.73 10.64
CA ARG A 96 -14.63 -7.16 11.10
C ARG A 96 -14.01 -8.21 10.19
N ASP A 97 -14.81 -9.18 9.75
CA ASP A 97 -14.37 -10.26 8.86
C ASP A 97 -13.89 -9.76 7.50
N ASP A 98 -14.46 -8.68 6.97
CA ASP A 98 -14.00 -8.07 5.72
C ASP A 98 -12.63 -7.44 5.89
N VAL A 99 -12.44 -6.73 7.02
CA VAL A 99 -11.16 -6.10 7.37
C VAL A 99 -10.09 -7.16 7.62
N ARG A 100 -10.42 -8.24 8.35
CA ARG A 100 -9.50 -9.36 8.59
C ARG A 100 -9.01 -10.00 7.27
N LYS A 101 -9.92 -10.19 6.29
CA LYS A 101 -9.55 -10.72 4.97
C LYS A 101 -8.62 -9.78 4.20
N LEU A 102 -8.81 -8.47 4.32
CA LEU A 102 -7.94 -7.46 3.70
C LEU A 102 -6.55 -7.47 4.33
N SER A 103 -6.48 -7.43 5.66
CA SER A 103 -5.23 -7.41 6.42
C SER A 103 -4.41 -8.69 6.29
N GLY A 104 -5.06 -9.86 6.17
CA GLY A 104 -4.35 -11.14 5.93
C GLY A 104 -3.91 -11.37 4.48
N SER A 105 -4.06 -10.37 3.59
CA SER A 105 -3.72 -10.54 2.17
C SER A 105 -2.22 -10.48 1.92
N ARG A 106 -1.73 -11.25 0.93
CA ARG A 106 -0.34 -11.12 0.44
C ARG A 106 -0.11 -9.80 -0.31
N ASP A 107 -1.16 -9.16 -0.79
CA ASP A 107 -1.14 -7.88 -1.48
C ASP A 107 -1.05 -6.72 -0.49
N GLU A 108 0.00 -5.90 -0.59
CA GLU A 108 0.22 -4.75 0.30
C GLU A 108 -0.91 -3.71 0.21
N GLY A 109 -1.44 -3.45 -0.98
CA GLY A 109 -2.57 -2.53 -1.15
C GLY A 109 -3.79 -2.97 -0.35
N LYS A 110 -4.13 -4.26 -0.37
CA LYS A 110 -5.23 -4.80 0.45
C LYS A 110 -4.95 -4.66 1.94
N ARG A 111 -3.72 -4.93 2.41
CA ARG A 111 -3.37 -4.76 3.83
C ARG A 111 -3.47 -3.30 4.26
N VAL A 112 -2.88 -2.39 3.49
CA VAL A 112 -2.98 -0.93 3.68
C VAL A 112 -4.44 -0.46 3.67
N MET A 113 -5.27 -1.00 2.78
CA MET A 113 -6.70 -0.67 2.75
C MET A 113 -7.42 -1.10 4.03
N GLY A 114 -7.10 -2.30 4.55
CA GLY A 114 -7.59 -2.79 5.83
C GLY A 114 -7.22 -1.84 6.97
N LEU A 115 -5.96 -1.43 7.05
CA LEU A 115 -5.47 -0.46 8.04
C LEU A 115 -6.17 0.89 7.91
N ALA A 116 -6.34 1.41 6.69
CA ALA A 116 -7.05 2.66 6.46
C ALA A 116 -8.52 2.58 6.91
N ILE A 117 -9.18 1.44 6.74
CA ILE A 117 -10.54 1.24 7.30
C ILE A 117 -10.51 1.35 8.82
N ILE A 118 -9.56 0.67 9.49
CA ILE A 118 -9.41 0.69 10.95
C ILE A 118 -9.19 2.12 11.47
N GLN A 119 -8.40 2.94 10.76
CA GLN A 119 -8.19 4.34 11.14
C GLN A 119 -9.48 5.16 11.25
N LYS A 120 -10.54 4.80 10.51
CA LYS A 120 -11.85 5.49 10.54
C LYS A 120 -12.90 4.74 11.33
N ARG A 121 -12.75 3.43 11.50
CA ARG A 121 -13.64 2.55 12.26
C ARG A 121 -12.80 1.59 13.10
N PRO A 122 -12.21 2.06 14.21
CA PRO A 122 -11.26 1.27 14.99
C PRO A 122 -11.90 0.02 15.58
N GLU A 123 -13.21 0.05 15.81
CA GLU A 123 -13.98 -1.10 16.30
C GLU A 123 -13.99 -2.27 15.31
N LEU A 124 -13.62 -2.07 14.05
CA LEU A 124 -13.49 -3.13 13.04
C LEU A 124 -12.11 -3.80 13.04
N GLY A 125 -11.12 -3.23 13.73
CA GLY A 125 -9.79 -3.80 13.88
C GLY A 125 -9.73 -4.91 14.94
N SER A 126 -8.57 -5.56 15.02
CA SER A 126 -8.22 -6.49 16.09
C SER A 126 -6.76 -6.26 16.50
N ILE A 127 -6.41 -6.65 17.73
CA ILE A 127 -5.04 -6.53 18.23
C ILE A 127 -4.03 -7.26 17.33
N GLU A 128 -4.37 -8.45 16.83
CA GLU A 128 -3.48 -9.24 15.96
C GLU A 128 -3.18 -8.49 14.66
N THR A 129 -4.20 -7.84 14.09
CA THR A 129 -4.04 -7.03 12.87
C THR A 129 -3.09 -5.86 13.09
N LEU A 130 -3.21 -5.17 14.23
CA LEU A 130 -2.38 -4.02 14.57
C LEU A 130 -0.92 -4.44 14.85
N VAL A 131 -0.74 -5.53 15.59
CA VAL A 131 0.58 -6.09 15.90
C VAL A 131 1.29 -6.55 14.63
N GLU A 132 0.58 -7.26 13.73
CA GLU A 132 1.14 -7.72 12.46
C GLU A 132 1.58 -6.54 11.58
N ALA A 133 0.77 -5.48 11.51
CA ALA A 133 1.09 -4.29 10.72
C ALA A 133 2.30 -3.50 11.25
N VAL A 134 2.57 -3.52 12.55
CA VAL A 134 3.71 -2.81 13.14
C VAL A 134 4.98 -3.67 13.15
N SER A 135 4.86 -4.95 13.49
CA SER A 135 6.02 -5.85 13.68
C SER A 135 6.37 -6.71 12.48
N GLY A 136 5.37 -7.12 11.69
CA GLY A 136 5.48 -8.07 10.59
C GLY A 136 5.40 -7.44 9.20
N SER A 137 5.17 -6.13 9.12
CA SER A 137 5.01 -5.40 7.87
C SER A 137 6.29 -5.42 7.02
N ARG A 138 6.06 -5.40 5.70
CA ARG A 138 7.10 -5.53 4.68
C ARG A 138 7.55 -4.18 4.13
N SER A 139 6.89 -3.09 4.51
CA SER A 139 7.23 -1.75 4.06
C SER A 139 7.10 -0.71 5.17
N THR A 140 7.90 0.36 5.05
CA THR A 140 7.83 1.51 5.95
C THR A 140 6.48 2.23 5.88
N PHE A 141 5.86 2.24 4.69
CA PHE A 141 4.54 2.85 4.51
C PHE A 141 3.46 2.06 5.26
N GLU A 142 3.45 0.74 5.15
CA GLU A 142 2.49 -0.11 5.86
C GLU A 142 2.70 -0.03 7.38
N VAL A 143 3.96 0.01 7.86
CA VAL A 143 4.25 0.26 9.28
C VAL A 143 3.67 1.60 9.74
N HIS A 144 3.87 2.67 8.98
CA HIS A 144 3.30 3.98 9.29
C HIS A 144 1.77 3.93 9.36
N GLN A 145 1.10 3.34 8.36
CA GLN A 145 -0.36 3.19 8.37
C GLN A 145 -0.85 2.32 9.54
N GLY A 146 -0.05 1.32 9.93
CA GLY A 146 -0.29 0.48 11.12
C GLY A 146 -0.22 1.28 12.41
N LEU A 147 0.77 2.15 12.58
CA LEU A 147 0.88 3.05 13.74
C LEU A 147 -0.29 4.04 13.82
N VAL A 148 -0.72 4.60 12.68
CA VAL A 148 -1.90 5.50 12.63
C VAL A 148 -3.18 4.72 13.00
N ALA A 149 -3.34 3.49 12.51
CA ALA A 149 -4.47 2.63 12.86
C ALA A 149 -4.46 2.25 14.35
N ALA A 150 -3.29 1.92 14.89
CA ALA A 150 -3.08 1.64 16.30
C ALA A 150 -3.46 2.85 17.17
N ARG A 151 -3.04 4.06 16.78
CA ARG A 151 -3.43 5.29 17.47
C ARG A 151 -4.93 5.51 17.46
N ALA A 152 -5.59 5.30 16.32
CA ALA A 152 -7.04 5.42 16.25
C ALA A 152 -7.76 4.41 17.19
N ALA A 153 -7.24 3.19 17.33
CA ALA A 153 -7.78 2.19 18.26
C ALA A 153 -7.60 2.58 19.74
N VAL A 154 -6.43 3.12 20.09
CA VAL A 154 -6.16 3.65 21.44
C VAL A 154 -7.06 4.84 21.76
N ASP A 155 -7.14 5.83 20.86
CA ASP A 155 -7.95 7.04 21.04
C ASP A 155 -9.44 6.69 21.17
N ALA A 156 -9.91 5.68 20.43
CA ALA A 156 -11.28 5.19 20.48
C ALA A 156 -11.56 4.22 21.65
N ARG A 157 -10.54 3.86 22.44
CA ARG A 157 -10.62 2.90 23.56
C ARG A 157 -11.23 1.56 23.13
N THR A 158 -10.83 1.06 21.97
CA THR A 158 -11.29 -0.23 21.46
C THR A 158 -10.43 -1.40 21.90
N LEU A 159 -9.33 -1.13 22.59
CA LEU A 159 -8.41 -2.12 23.15
C LEU A 159 -8.56 -2.13 24.67
N ASP A 160 -8.56 -3.32 25.27
CA ASP A 160 -8.42 -3.44 26.72
C ASP A 160 -6.97 -3.25 27.19
N ASP A 161 -6.74 -3.28 28.50
CA ASP A 161 -5.42 -3.01 29.09
C ASP A 161 -4.37 -4.06 28.68
N ASP A 162 -4.77 -5.33 28.52
CA ASP A 162 -3.89 -6.43 28.12
C ASP A 162 -3.53 -6.32 26.62
N GLU A 163 -4.52 -5.99 25.78
CA GLU A 163 -4.34 -5.71 24.36
C GLU A 163 -3.45 -4.48 24.12
N LEU A 164 -3.65 -3.42 24.91
CA LEU A 164 -2.83 -2.22 24.86
C LEU A 164 -1.39 -2.51 25.28
N ALA A 165 -1.18 -3.30 26.33
CA ALA A 165 0.14 -3.75 26.75
C ALA A 165 0.82 -4.57 25.64
N ALA A 166 0.11 -5.51 25.03
CA ALA A 166 0.62 -6.32 23.91
C ALA A 166 1.02 -5.45 22.70
N LEU A 167 0.19 -4.47 22.35
CA LEU A 167 0.49 -3.51 21.28
C LEU A 167 1.74 -2.68 21.59
N ARG A 168 1.88 -2.19 22.83
CA ARG A 168 3.06 -1.43 23.28
C ARG A 168 4.33 -2.26 23.19
N GLU A 169 4.30 -3.53 23.61
CA GLU A 169 5.44 -4.44 23.43
C GLU A 169 5.79 -4.64 21.95
N ALA A 170 4.78 -4.86 21.10
CA ALA A 170 4.95 -5.02 19.66
C ALA A 170 5.51 -3.77 18.96
N ILE A 171 5.32 -2.57 19.52
CA ILE A 171 5.94 -1.33 19.02
C ILE A 171 7.37 -1.19 19.55
N ARG A 172 7.60 -1.52 20.83
CA ARG A 172 8.90 -1.32 21.50
C ARG A 172 10.03 -2.10 20.83
N VAL A 173 9.78 -3.35 20.47
CA VAL A 173 10.79 -4.23 19.83
C VAL A 173 11.30 -3.67 18.49
N PRO A 174 10.46 -3.38 17.49
CA PRO A 174 10.91 -2.83 16.21
C PRO A 174 11.43 -1.39 16.34
N LEU A 175 10.93 -0.59 17.30
CA LEU A 175 11.48 0.76 17.56
C LEU A 175 12.92 0.69 18.07
N ALA A 176 13.19 -0.16 19.07
CA ALA A 176 14.54 -0.35 19.62
C ALA A 176 15.51 -0.95 18.59
N ALA A 177 15.00 -1.80 17.68
CA ALA A 177 15.77 -2.38 16.58
C ALA A 177 15.98 -1.41 15.39
N GLY A 178 15.45 -0.18 15.44
CA GLY A 178 15.56 0.78 14.34
C GLY A 178 14.80 0.38 13.07
N ARG A 179 13.80 -0.50 13.19
CA ARG A 179 12.96 -0.97 12.06
C ARG A 179 11.78 -0.04 11.77
N ILE A 180 11.41 0.81 12.73
CA ILE A 180 10.48 1.92 12.51
C ILE A 180 11.29 3.12 12.03
N CYS A 181 11.13 3.47 10.76
CA CYS A 181 11.86 4.55 10.11
C CYS A 181 10.95 5.75 9.80
N GLY A 182 11.55 6.94 9.79
CA GLY A 182 10.87 8.21 9.52
C GLY A 182 10.47 8.93 10.81
N ASP A 183 10.70 10.24 10.85
CA ASP A 183 10.51 11.06 12.06
C ASP A 183 9.07 10.99 12.58
N GLU A 184 8.09 11.02 11.68
CA GLU A 184 6.68 10.94 12.04
C GLU A 184 6.31 9.56 12.62
N SER A 185 6.76 8.47 12.00
CA SER A 185 6.52 7.12 12.51
C SER A 185 7.18 6.88 13.87
N ILE A 186 8.40 7.40 14.07
CA ILE A 186 9.08 7.35 15.36
C ILE A 186 8.32 8.16 16.41
N HIS A 187 7.82 9.35 16.05
CA HIS A 187 7.03 10.18 16.94
C HIS A 187 5.72 9.48 17.35
N LEU A 188 4.97 8.93 16.40
CA LEU A 188 3.74 8.16 16.66
C LEU A 188 4.02 6.94 17.55
N ALA A 189 5.07 6.18 17.25
CA ALA A 189 5.46 5.03 18.06
C ALA A 189 5.77 5.43 19.51
N ARG A 190 6.46 6.55 19.73
CA ARG A 190 6.75 7.05 21.09
C ARG A 190 5.48 7.47 21.83
N GLN A 191 4.57 8.19 21.17
CA GLN A 191 3.30 8.57 21.77
C GLN A 191 2.46 7.36 22.19
N LEU A 192 2.49 6.27 21.42
CA LEU A 192 1.77 5.03 21.76
C LEU A 192 2.38 4.29 22.97
N LEU A 193 3.66 4.52 23.25
CA LEU A 193 4.36 3.95 24.40
C LEU A 193 4.22 4.79 25.68
N GLU A 194 3.73 6.02 25.57
CA GLU A 194 3.43 6.86 26.74
C GLU A 194 2.22 6.30 27.50
N PRO A 195 2.22 6.34 28.84
CA PRO A 195 1.21 5.73 29.70
C PRO A 195 -0.19 6.33 29.51
#